data_AF-A0A7J5TYI4-F1
#
_entry.id   AF-A0A7J5TYI4-F1
#
_cell.length_a   1.000
_cell.length_b   1.000
_cell.length_c   1.000
_cell.angle_alpha   90.00
_cell.angle_beta   90.00
_cell.angle_gamma   90.00
#
_symmetry.space_group_name_H-M   'P 1'
#
loop_
_entity.id
_entity.type
_entity.pdbx_description
1 polymer ?
#
loop_
_entity_poly.entity_id
_entity_poly.type
_entity_poly.pdbx_seq_one_letter_code
_entity_poly.pdbx_strand_id
1 'polypeptide(L)'
;MNELLKQLAAVPPELWYALGIIAGTTARGFREEAVSPGRAVTEWFTGAVGGAALLLIVIGWKEPNTIILYGLAPICGYSGNWALDLVARNRERVSGRIMDMIDAKLDAKDESKPPNNP
;
A
#
# COMPACT_ATOMS: atom_id res chain seq x y z
N MET A 1 14.71 30.93 22.33
CA MET A 1 14.12 29.93 21.42
C MET A 1 14.54 30.31 20.00
N ASN A 2 15.31 29.45 19.32
CA ASN A 2 15.95 29.74 18.03
C ASN A 2 14.90 30.08 16.96
N GLU A 3 15.22 30.96 16.01
CA GLU A 3 14.27 31.40 14.98
C GLU A 3 13.77 30.26 14.08
N LEU A 4 14.61 29.22 13.95
CA LEU A 4 14.28 27.95 13.31
C LEU A 4 13.12 27.22 13.99
N LEU A 5 13.03 27.24 15.32
CA LEU A 5 11.97 26.58 16.08
C LEU A 5 10.63 27.31 15.94
N LYS A 6 10.63 28.64 15.81
CA LYS A 6 9.41 29.41 15.53
C LYS A 6 8.88 29.13 14.13
N GLN A 7 9.78 29.02 13.14
CA GLN A 7 9.39 28.66 11.78
C GLN A 7 8.81 27.26 11.71
N LEU A 8 9.43 26.29 12.41
CA LEU A 8 8.92 24.91 12.53
C LEU A 8 7.56 24.84 13.22
N ALA A 9 7.33 25.63 14.26
CA ALA A 9 6.05 25.70 14.96
C ALA A 9 4.94 26.39 14.14
N ALA A 10 5.31 27.24 13.17
CA ALA A 10 4.37 27.90 12.26
C ALA A 10 3.96 27.04 11.06
N VAL A 11 4.60 25.87 10.87
CA VAL A 11 4.24 24.95 9.78
C VAL A 11 2.85 24.35 10.04
N PRO A 12 1.94 24.41 9.05
CA PRO A 12 0.63 23.75 9.12
C PRO A 12 0.72 22.27 9.55
N PRO A 13 -0.16 21.78 10.44
CA PRO A 13 -0.17 20.37 10.89
C PRO A 13 -0.23 19.35 9.73
N GLU A 14 -0.87 19.73 8.63
CA GLU A 14 -1.02 18.89 7.44
C GLU A 14 0.33 18.58 6.77
N LEU A 15 1.26 19.54 6.77
CA LEU A 15 2.61 19.34 6.26
C LEU A 15 3.40 18.37 7.13
N TRP A 16 3.18 18.40 8.43
CA TRP A 16 3.76 17.43 9.36
C TRP A 16 3.21 16.02 9.15
N TYR A 17 1.92 15.88 8.83
CA TYR A 17 1.34 14.59 8.47
C TYR A 17 1.92 14.07 7.15
N ALA A 18 2.04 14.93 6.14
CA ALA A 18 2.66 14.56 4.86
C ALA A 18 4.12 14.10 5.05
N LEU A 19 4.90 14.85 5.84
CA LEU A 19 6.27 14.48 6.19
C LEU A 19 6.34 13.15 6.95
N GLY A 20 5.42 12.93 7.89
CA GLY A 20 5.28 11.67 8.61
C GLY A 20 5.04 10.50 7.65
N ILE A 21 4.04 10.62 6.78
CA ILE A 21 3.72 9.60 5.76
C ILE A 21 4.95 9.31 4.90
N ILE A 22 5.60 10.33 4.36
CA ILE A 22 6.81 10.18 3.54
C ILE A 22 7.91 9.44 4.32
N ALA A 23 8.17 9.84 5.56
CA ALA A 23 9.18 9.19 6.40
C ALA A 23 8.86 7.71 6.64
N GLY A 24 7.60 7.38 6.97
CA GLY A 24 7.15 6.01 7.18
C GLY A 24 7.26 5.14 5.94
N THR A 25 6.87 5.68 4.79
CA THR A 25 6.97 5.01 3.50
C THR A 25 8.42 4.78 3.07
N THR A 26 9.28 5.78 3.24
CA THR A 26 10.73 5.68 2.97
C THR A 26 11.40 4.67 3.89
N ALA A 27 11.08 4.67 5.19
CA ALA A 27 11.60 3.70 6.15
C ALA A 27 11.26 2.26 5.77
N ARG A 28 10.08 2.03 5.18
CA ARG A 28 9.73 0.72 4.63
C ARG A 28 10.54 0.37 3.38
N GLY A 29 10.69 1.30 2.45
CA GLY A 29 11.49 1.08 1.23
C GLY A 29 12.95 0.71 1.52
N PHE A 30 13.55 1.29 2.57
CA PHE A 30 14.89 0.89 3.04
C PHE A 30 14.91 -0.51 3.67
N ARG A 31 13.83 -0.95 4.31
CA ARG A 31 13.73 -2.27 4.94
C ARG A 31 13.54 -3.40 3.93
N GLU A 32 12.88 -3.13 2.80
CA GLU A 32 12.56 -4.15 1.79
C GLU A 32 13.65 -4.34 0.72
N GLU A 33 14.77 -3.60 0.80
CA GLU A 33 15.88 -3.66 -0.17
C GLU A 33 15.39 -3.64 -1.62
N ALA A 34 14.84 -2.50 -2.04
CA ALA A 34 14.27 -2.36 -3.39
C ALA A 34 15.27 -2.79 -4.48
N VAL A 35 14.90 -3.83 -5.22
CA VAL A 35 15.73 -4.51 -6.24
C VAL A 35 16.09 -3.58 -7.41
N SER A 36 15.37 -2.46 -7.59
CA SER A 36 15.68 -1.45 -8.60
C SER A 36 15.14 -0.05 -8.24
N PRO A 37 15.74 1.04 -8.78
CA PRO A 37 15.27 2.40 -8.55
C PRO A 37 13.81 2.65 -8.98
N GLY A 38 13.38 2.09 -10.13
CA GLY A 38 12.01 2.26 -10.62
C GLY A 38 10.97 1.59 -9.72
N ARG A 39 11.32 0.44 -9.15
CA ARG A 39 10.49 -0.24 -8.16
C ARG A 39 10.45 0.52 -6.84
N ALA A 40 11.57 1.08 -6.40
CA ALA A 40 11.64 1.92 -5.20
C ALA A 40 10.74 3.16 -5.30
N VAL A 41 10.72 3.84 -6.46
CA VAL A 41 9.84 5.00 -6.70
C VAL A 41 8.36 4.58 -6.70
N THR A 42 8.06 3.43 -7.32
CA THR A 42 6.69 2.89 -7.34
C THR A 42 6.22 2.57 -5.93
N GLU A 43 7.00 1.79 -5.17
CA GLU A 43 6.72 1.44 -3.78
C GLU A 43 6.61 2.70 -2.90
N TRP A 44 7.46 3.70 -3.11
CA TRP A 44 7.34 4.97 -2.40
C TRP A 44 6.02 5.69 -2.72
N PHE A 45 5.64 5.78 -3.99
CA PHE A 45 4.39 6.43 -4.38
C PHE A 45 3.16 5.68 -3.84
N THR A 46 3.12 4.35 -3.97
CA THR A 46 2.01 3.55 -3.42
C THR A 46 1.92 3.67 -1.91
N GLY A 47 3.04 3.66 -1.19
CA GLY A 47 3.03 3.77 0.27
C GLY A 47 2.54 5.12 0.75
N ALA A 48 2.89 6.20 0.02
CA ALA A 48 2.40 7.54 0.32
C ALA A 48 0.88 7.64 0.11
N VAL A 49 0.37 7.12 -1.01
CA VAL A 49 -1.08 7.11 -1.31
C VAL A 49 -1.85 6.23 -0.32
N GLY A 50 -1.37 5.01 -0.06
CA GLY A 50 -1.97 4.09 0.91
C GLY A 50 -1.93 4.64 2.33
N GLY A 51 -0.84 5.31 2.71
CA GLY A 51 -0.71 5.96 4.01
C GLY A 51 -1.62 7.16 4.17
N ALA A 52 -1.78 7.99 3.14
CA ALA A 52 -2.75 9.08 3.16
C ALA A 52 -4.18 8.56 3.32
N ALA A 53 -4.55 7.49 2.61
CA ALA A 53 -5.86 6.85 2.73
C ALA A 53 -6.10 6.30 4.15
N LEU A 54 -5.12 5.62 4.74
CA LEU A 54 -5.20 5.13 6.12
C LEU A 54 -5.36 6.27 7.13
N LEU A 55 -4.60 7.35 6.97
CA LEU A 55 -4.69 8.50 7.86
C LEU A 55 -6.08 9.15 7.79
N LEU A 56 -6.65 9.29 6.59
CA LEU A 56 -8.02 9.79 6.40
C LEU A 56 -9.06 8.88 7.05
N ILE A 57 -8.89 7.56 6.97
CA ILE A 57 -9.77 6.61 7.68
C ILE A 57 -9.68 6.85 9.19
N VAL A 58 -8.48 7.00 9.76
CA VAL A 58 -8.33 7.22 11.21
C VAL A 58 -8.96 8.54 11.65
N ILE A 59 -8.77 9.62 10.87
CA ILE A 59 -9.43 10.92 11.10
C ILE A 59 -10.95 10.83 10.96
N GLY A 60 -11.46 9.99 10.03
CA GLY A 60 -12.89 9.80 9.86
C GLY A 60 -13.52 8.93 10.96
N TRP A 61 -12.73 8.07 11.62
CA TRP A 61 -13.24 7.08 12.59
C TRP A 61 -13.11 7.53 14.04
N LYS A 62 -12.18 8.45 14.33
CA LYS A 62 -12.05 9.15 15.61
C LYS A 62 -11.74 10.61 15.33
N GLU A 63 -12.00 11.50 16.30
CA GLU A 63 -11.38 12.83 16.33
C GLU A 63 -10.09 12.78 17.17
N PRO A 64 -8.98 12.23 16.66
CA PRO A 64 -7.72 12.21 17.38
C PRO A 64 -7.21 13.65 17.56
N ASN A 65 -6.59 13.90 18.70
CA ASN A 65 -5.85 15.14 18.88
C ASN A 65 -4.62 15.19 17.93
N THR A 66 -4.11 16.40 17.70
CA THR A 66 -3.01 16.68 16.77
C THR A 66 -1.75 15.84 17.07
N ILE A 67 -1.47 15.58 18.36
CA ILE A 67 -0.30 14.80 18.80
C ILE A 67 -0.41 13.34 18.35
N ILE A 68 -1.60 12.73 18.49
CA ILE A 68 -1.84 11.36 18.05
C ILE A 68 -1.69 11.27 16.52
N LEU A 69 -2.16 12.28 15.78
CA LEU A 69 -2.02 12.31 14.32
C LEU A 69 -0.56 12.40 13.87
N TYR A 70 0.32 13.11 14.60
CA TYR A 70 1.76 13.11 14.30
C TYR A 70 2.40 11.73 14.46
N GLY A 71 1.97 10.95 15.46
CA GLY A 71 2.45 9.57 15.64
C GLY A 71 1.87 8.61 14.60
N LEU A 72 0.61 8.82 14.19
CA LEU A 72 -0.08 7.94 13.25
C LEU A 72 0.34 8.17 11.80
N ALA A 73 0.63 9.40 11.39
CA ALA A 73 1.04 9.70 10.01
C ALA A 73 2.20 8.82 9.49
N PRO A 74 3.35 8.67 10.21
CA PRO A 74 4.41 7.76 9.79
C PRO A 74 4.02 6.29 9.86
N ILE A 75 3.21 5.88 10.84
CA ILE A 75 2.69 4.50 10.89
C ILE A 75 1.82 4.24 9.66
N CYS A 76 0.97 5.19 9.26
CA CYS A 76 0.12 5.07 8.09
C CYS A 76 0.98 4.98 6.82
N GLY A 77 1.99 5.83 6.65
CA GLY A 77 2.92 5.74 5.51
C GLY A 77 3.65 4.39 5.42
N TYR A 78 4.04 3.83 6.56
CA TYR A 78 4.65 2.50 6.63
C TYR A 78 3.65 1.39 6.26
N SER A 79 2.46 1.44 6.85
CA SER A 79 1.40 0.44 6.67
C SER A 79 0.71 0.50 5.31
N GLY A 80 0.72 1.66 4.64
CA GLY A 80 0.14 1.84 3.30
C GLY A 80 0.77 0.91 2.28
N ASN A 81 2.10 0.80 2.31
CA ASN A 81 2.83 -0.14 1.45
C ASN A 81 2.52 -1.60 1.79
N TRP A 82 2.49 -1.95 3.07
CA TRP A 82 2.14 -3.30 3.51
C TRP A 82 0.73 -3.73 3.06
N ALA A 83 -0.25 -2.84 3.19
CA ALA A 83 -1.62 -3.10 2.79
C ALA A 83 -1.72 -3.32 1.27
N LEU A 84 -1.03 -2.50 0.48
CA LEU A 84 -1.02 -2.62 -0.97
C LEU A 84 -0.29 -3.89 -1.45
N ASP A 85 0.81 -4.29 -0.80
CA ASP A 85 1.48 -5.57 -1.07
C ASP A 85 0.58 -6.77 -0.76
N LEU A 86 -0.20 -6.69 0.31
CA LEU A 86 -1.14 -7.75 0.68
C LEU A 86 -2.25 -7.86 -0.37
N VAL A 87 -2.78 -6.73 -0.84
CA VAL A 87 -3.78 -6.68 -1.91
C VAL A 87 -3.21 -7.22 -3.22
N ALA A 88 -2.00 -6.82 -3.61
CA ALA A 88 -1.33 -7.29 -4.82
C ALA A 88 -1.13 -8.81 -4.81
N ARG A 89 -0.55 -9.36 -3.73
CA ARG A 89 -0.35 -10.81 -3.57
C ARG A 89 -1.67 -11.60 -3.57
N ASN A 90 -2.71 -11.05 -2.95
CA ASN A 90 -4.02 -11.70 -2.95
C ASN A 90 -4.69 -11.63 -4.34
N ARG A 91 -4.53 -10.52 -5.07
CA ARG A 91 -5.02 -10.38 -6.44
C ARG A 91 -4.38 -11.39 -7.38
N GLU A 92 -3.06 -11.57 -7.31
CA GLU A 92 -2.34 -12.58 -8.10
C GLU A 92 -2.85 -13.99 -7.77
N ARG A 93 -3.00 -14.32 -6.48
CA ARG A 93 -3.52 -15.62 -6.04
C ARG A 93 -4.95 -15.87 -6.53
N VAL A 94 -5.82 -14.86 -6.47
CA VAL A 94 -7.20 -14.96 -6.96
C VAL A 94 -7.22 -15.09 -8.48
N SER A 95 -6.41 -14.31 -9.19
CA SER A 95 -6.30 -14.39 -10.64
C SER A 95 -5.81 -15.76 -11.11
N GLY A 96 -4.82 -16.34 -10.43
CA GLY A 96 -4.34 -17.70 -10.72
C GLY A 96 -5.46 -18.74 -10.57
N ARG A 97 -6.18 -18.71 -9.44
CA ARG A 97 -7.32 -19.61 -9.21
C ARG A 97 -8.42 -19.47 -10.25
N ILE A 98 -8.70 -18.25 -10.72
CA ILE A 98 -9.69 -18.04 -11.78
C ILE A 98 -9.22 -18.68 -13.10
N MET A 99 -7.93 -18.53 -13.45
CA MET A 99 -7.37 -19.17 -14.65
C MET A 99 -7.39 -20.69 -14.54
N ASP A 100 -6.98 -21.26 -13.40
CA ASP A 100 -7.03 -22.71 -13.16
C ASP A 100 -8.46 -23.27 -13.32
N MET A 101 -9.47 -22.52 -12.87
CA MET A 101 -10.88 -22.90 -13.04
C MET A 101 -11.37 -22.79 -14.48
N ILE A 102 -10.83 -21.85 -15.27
CA ILE A 102 -11.15 -21.70 -16.69
C ILE A 102 -10.54 -22.87 -17.46
N ASP A 103 -9.27 -23.18 -17.24
CA ASP A 103 -8.57 -24.29 -17.89
C ASP A 103 -9.23 -25.63 -17.57
N ALA A 104 -9.53 -25.90 -16.30
CA ALA A 104 -10.25 -27.11 -15.90
C ALA A 104 -11.64 -27.25 -16.55
N LYS A 105 -12.33 -26.13 -16.82
CA LYS A 105 -13.62 -26.14 -17.53
C LYS A 105 -13.48 -26.30 -19.04
N LEU A 106 -12.38 -25.82 -19.63
CA LEU A 106 -12.08 -25.99 -21.04
C LEU A 106 -11.67 -27.45 -21.33
N ASP A 107 -10.81 -28.02 -20.49
CA ASP A 107 -10.37 -29.42 -20.61
C ASP A 107 -11.53 -30.41 -20.43
N ALA A 108 -12.38 -30.21 -19.42
CA ALA A 108 -13.59 -31.02 -19.22
C ALA A 108 -14.60 -30.91 -20.37
N LYS A 109 -14.54 -29.84 -21.17
CA LYS A 109 -15.39 -29.65 -22.35
C LYS A 109 -14.79 -30.33 -23.58
N ASP A 110 -13.47 -30.45 -23.69
CA ASP A 110 -12.82 -31.19 -24.77
C ASP A 110 -12.90 -32.72 -24.58
N GLU A 111 -12.87 -33.21 -23.33
CA GLU A 111 -13.14 -34.63 -23.03
C GLU A 111 -14.60 -35.06 -23.29
N SER A 112 -15.51 -34.11 -23.48
CA SER A 112 -16.92 -34.41 -23.78
C SER A 112 -17.19 -34.82 -25.24
N LYS A 113 -16.17 -34.78 -26.12
CA LYS A 113 -16.28 -35.41 -27.44
C LYS A 113 -15.97 -36.91 -27.31
N PRO A 114 -16.89 -37.81 -27.71
CA PRO A 114 -16.61 -39.24 -27.68
C PRO A 114 -15.37 -39.52 -28.55
N PRO A 115 -14.54 -40.52 -28.19
CA PRO A 115 -13.40 -40.88 -29.01
C PRO A 115 -13.92 -41.20 -30.41
N ASN A 116 -13.43 -40.47 -31.42
CA ASN A 116 -13.55 -40.89 -32.81
C ASN A 116 -12.74 -42.19 -32.91
N ASN A 117 -13.40 -43.32 -32.72
CA ASN A 117 -12.85 -44.59 -33.15
C ASN A 117 -12.70 -44.54 -34.69
N PRO A 118 -11.56 -45.03 -35.22
CA PRO A 118 -11.28 -45.06 -36.65
C PRO A 118 -12.26 -45.93 -37.44
#